data_AF-A0A7V9AQ17-F1
#
_entry.id   AF-A0A7V9AQ17-F1
#
_cell.length_a   1.000
_cell.length_b   1.000
_cell.length_c   1.000
_cell.angle_alpha   90.00
_cell.angle_beta   90.00
_cell.angle_gamma   90.00
#
_symmetry.space_group_name_H-M   'P 1'
#
loop_
_entity.id
_entity.type
_entity.pdbx_description
1 polymer ?
#
loop_
_entity_poly.entity_id
_entity_poly.type
_entity_poly.pdbx_seq_one_letter_code
_entity_poly.pdbx_strand_id
1 'polypeptide(L)'
;MPLTKGDILDEKKRYPDSCGLMIKVMAGGDGFEKIVCCDHELTEEDVVPKVGSTLGRKKGTLPIGMMLDEKKLYPNSCGLRVMIMEGGAGFQEIICCGHSLTFTSIRELRDLGELHSTPPPDPKLGPHGNA
;
A
#
# COMPACT_ATOMS: atom_id res chain seq x y z
N MET A 1 -8.48 -11.39 -15.15
CA MET A 1 -7.09 -11.46 -15.61
C MET A 1 -6.17 -11.07 -14.47
N PRO A 2 -5.05 -11.78 -14.30
CA PRO A 2 -4.11 -11.46 -13.26
C PRO A 2 -3.48 -10.08 -13.50
N LEU A 3 -3.16 -9.38 -12.41
CA LEU A 3 -2.34 -8.17 -12.48
C LEU A 3 -0.94 -8.54 -12.99
N THR A 4 -0.41 -7.73 -13.88
CA THR A 4 0.93 -7.91 -14.43
C THR A 4 1.89 -6.86 -13.88
N LYS A 5 3.19 -7.20 -13.90
CA LYS A 5 4.23 -6.26 -13.49
C LYS A 5 4.19 -5.00 -14.36
N GLY A 6 4.07 -3.85 -13.70
CA GLY A 6 4.00 -2.55 -14.34
C GLY A 6 2.60 -1.97 -14.36
N ASP A 7 1.57 -2.77 -14.09
CA ASP A 7 0.19 -2.29 -13.99
C ASP A 7 0.04 -1.30 -12.85
N ILE A 8 -0.82 -0.30 -13.07
CA ILE A 8 -1.08 0.76 -12.10
C ILE A 8 -2.57 0.74 -11.83
N LEU A 9 -2.98 0.58 -10.58
CA LEU A 9 -4.38 0.71 -10.20
C LEU A 9 -4.60 2.14 -9.72
N ASP A 10 -5.64 2.79 -10.24
CA ASP A 10 -6.01 4.15 -9.84
C ASP A 10 -7.49 4.19 -9.45
N GLU A 11 -7.75 4.34 -8.16
CA GLU A 11 -9.11 4.49 -7.62
C GLU A 11 -9.86 5.63 -8.31
N LYS A 12 -9.15 6.72 -8.62
CA LYS A 12 -9.72 7.94 -9.20
C LYS A 12 -10.30 7.72 -10.60
N LYS A 13 -9.93 6.61 -11.26
CA LYS A 13 -10.48 6.20 -12.56
C LYS A 13 -11.98 5.95 -12.46
N ARG A 14 -12.42 5.22 -11.42
CA ARG A 14 -13.81 4.82 -11.19
C ARG A 14 -14.49 5.71 -10.14
N TYR A 15 -13.73 6.18 -9.16
CA TYR A 15 -14.23 6.98 -8.04
C TYR A 15 -13.41 8.27 -7.87
N PRO A 16 -13.73 9.34 -8.62
CA PRO A 16 -12.97 10.59 -8.57
C PRO A 16 -13.08 11.33 -7.23
N ASP A 17 -14.14 11.10 -6.46
CA ASP A 17 -14.41 11.72 -5.15
C ASP A 17 -13.79 10.96 -3.96
N SER A 18 -13.19 9.79 -4.22
CA SER A 18 -12.57 8.96 -3.18
C SER A 18 -11.20 9.46 -2.75
N CYS A 19 -10.58 8.68 -1.88
CA CYS A 19 -9.28 8.91 -1.27
C CYS A 19 -8.16 9.05 -2.32
N GLY A 20 -8.36 8.43 -3.50
CA GLY A 20 -7.48 8.55 -4.65
C GLY A 20 -6.28 7.62 -4.53
N LEU A 21 -6.49 6.41 -4.00
CA LEU A 21 -5.44 5.41 -3.89
C LEU A 21 -4.90 5.05 -5.26
N MET A 22 -3.58 5.20 -5.41
CA MET A 22 -2.85 4.77 -6.58
C MET A 22 -1.71 3.85 -6.18
N ILE A 23 -1.72 2.65 -6.75
CA ILE A 23 -0.67 1.67 -6.53
C ILE A 23 -0.11 1.18 -7.85
N LYS A 24 1.15 0.78 -7.83
CA LYS A 24 1.84 0.19 -8.98
C LYS A 24 2.31 -1.21 -8.65
N VAL A 25 1.96 -2.16 -9.49
CA VAL A 25 2.40 -3.55 -9.40
C VAL A 25 3.87 -3.61 -9.83
N MET A 26 4.73 -4.00 -8.90
CA MET A 26 6.17 -4.13 -9.10
C MET A 26 6.58 -5.56 -9.44
N ALA A 27 5.88 -6.55 -8.89
CA ALA A 27 6.03 -7.96 -9.20
C ALA A 27 4.82 -8.76 -8.68
N GLY A 28 4.64 -9.98 -9.18
CA GLY A 28 3.47 -10.80 -8.85
C GLY A 28 2.16 -10.20 -9.37
N GLY A 29 1.04 -10.67 -8.84
CA GLY A 29 -0.29 -10.24 -9.27
C GLY A 29 -1.17 -11.34 -9.86
N ASP A 30 -0.63 -12.55 -10.02
CA ASP A 30 -1.37 -13.71 -10.54
C ASP A 30 -2.62 -14.09 -9.73
N GLY A 31 -2.59 -13.83 -8.44
CA GLY A 31 -3.67 -14.15 -7.51
C GLY A 31 -4.44 -12.95 -6.99
N PHE A 32 -4.22 -11.77 -7.56
CA PHE A 32 -4.89 -10.56 -7.08
C PHE A 32 -6.40 -10.64 -7.32
N GLU A 33 -7.20 -10.41 -6.28
CA GLU A 33 -8.66 -10.42 -6.37
C GLU A 33 -9.20 -8.99 -6.35
N LYS A 34 -8.95 -8.25 -5.26
CA LYS A 34 -9.47 -6.88 -5.08
C LYS A 34 -8.73 -6.11 -3.98
N ILE A 35 -8.88 -4.79 -3.98
CA ILE A 35 -8.45 -3.88 -2.91
C ILE A 35 -9.65 -3.12 -2.40
N VAL A 36 -9.80 -3.06 -1.08
CA VAL A 36 -10.84 -2.26 -0.44
C VAL A 36 -10.21 -0.96 0.06
N CYS A 37 -10.68 0.17 -0.48
CA CYS A 37 -10.26 1.51 -0.09
C CYS A 37 -11.51 2.39 0.06
N CYS A 38 -11.72 2.95 1.24
CA CYS A 38 -12.84 3.87 1.51
C CYS A 38 -14.20 3.26 1.10
N ASP A 39 -14.40 1.97 1.41
CA ASP A 39 -15.56 1.14 1.06
C ASP A 39 -15.76 0.90 -0.46
N HIS A 40 -14.76 1.25 -1.27
CA HIS A 40 -14.72 0.93 -2.70
C HIS A 40 -13.80 -0.25 -2.98
N GLU A 41 -14.28 -1.16 -3.81
CA GLU A 41 -13.53 -2.33 -4.27
C GLU A 41 -12.86 -2.01 -5.61
N LEU A 42 -11.54 -1.88 -5.59
CA LEU A 42 -10.73 -1.76 -6.80
C LEU A 42 -10.35 -3.16 -7.28
N THR A 43 -10.50 -3.38 -8.58
CA THR A 43 -10.16 -4.65 -9.22
C THR A 43 -9.22 -4.40 -10.39
N GLU A 44 -8.89 -5.46 -11.13
CA GLU A 44 -8.14 -5.39 -12.39
C GLU A 44 -8.75 -4.42 -13.42
N GLU A 45 -10.05 -4.14 -13.36
CA GLU A 45 -10.72 -3.21 -14.26
C GLU A 45 -10.30 -1.75 -14.01
N ASP A 46 -9.80 -1.47 -12.81
CA ASP A 46 -9.30 -0.15 -12.40
C ASP A 46 -7.82 0.06 -12.76
N VAL A 47 -7.23 -0.90 -13.47
CA VAL A 47 -5.88 -0.76 -14.04
C VAL A 47 -5.89 0.34 -15.09
N VAL A 48 -4.93 1.25 -14.96
CA VAL A 48 -4.64 2.34 -15.88
C VAL A 48 -3.26 2.12 -16.51
N PRO A 49 -3.12 2.40 -17.82
CA PRO A 49 -1.86 2.18 -18.54
C PRO A 49 -0.79 3.22 -18.17
N LYS A 50 -1.17 4.34 -17.54
CA LYS A 50 -0.25 5.43 -17.14
C LYS A 50 -0.69 6.03 -15.82
N VAL A 51 0.30 6.52 -15.07
CA VAL A 51 0.09 7.32 -13.85
C VAL A 51 -0.73 8.55 -14.22
N GLY A 52 -1.97 8.60 -13.73
CA GLY A 52 -2.84 9.78 -13.85
C GLY A 52 -2.40 10.94 -12.94
N SER A 53 -3.17 12.02 -12.97
CA SER A 53 -2.89 13.23 -12.18
C SER A 53 -2.82 12.96 -10.68
N THR A 54 -1.73 13.37 -10.04
CA THR A 54 -1.52 13.33 -8.59
C THR A 54 -2.26 14.44 -7.83
N LEU A 55 -2.85 15.41 -8.54
CA LEU A 55 -3.56 16.55 -7.95
C LEU A 55 -4.83 16.10 -7.19
N GLY A 56 -4.89 16.46 -5.91
CA GLY A 56 -6.09 16.29 -5.05
C GLY A 56 -6.20 14.95 -4.32
N ARG A 57 -5.17 14.10 -4.36
CA ARG A 57 -5.18 12.84 -3.64
C ARG A 57 -4.87 13.05 -2.16
N LYS A 58 -5.60 12.35 -1.29
CA LYS A 58 -5.41 12.45 0.16
C LYS A 58 -4.32 11.48 0.59
N LYS A 59 -3.15 12.02 0.91
CA LYS A 59 -2.05 11.25 1.49
C LYS A 59 -2.51 10.68 2.82
N GLY A 60 -2.52 9.36 2.90
CA GLY A 60 -2.97 8.64 4.08
C GLY A 60 -1.88 8.31 5.06
N THR A 61 -2.21 7.34 5.90
CA THR A 61 -1.25 6.68 6.80
C THR A 61 -0.23 5.82 6.01
N LEU A 62 -0.51 5.52 4.74
CA LEU A 62 0.42 4.86 3.84
C LEU A 62 1.38 5.88 3.22
N PRO A 63 2.70 5.79 3.51
CA PRO A 63 3.67 6.67 2.90
C PRO A 63 3.78 6.42 1.40
N ILE A 64 3.94 7.50 0.64
CA ILE A 64 4.22 7.43 -0.79
C ILE A 64 5.57 6.75 -1.00
N GLY A 65 5.63 5.83 -1.95
CA GLY A 65 6.81 5.02 -2.25
C GLY A 65 6.93 3.76 -1.38
N MET A 66 5.99 3.52 -0.47
CA MET A 66 5.98 2.29 0.32
C MET A 66 5.80 1.07 -0.57
N MET A 67 6.67 0.07 -0.40
CA MET A 67 6.54 -1.23 -1.06
C MET A 67 5.83 -2.20 -0.14
N LEU A 68 4.65 -2.65 -0.55
CA LEU A 68 3.95 -3.76 0.06
C LEU A 68 4.38 -5.04 -0.66
N ASP A 69 4.98 -5.95 0.08
CA ASP A 69 5.43 -7.22 -0.44
C ASP A 69 4.76 -8.31 0.37
N GLU A 70 3.75 -8.94 -0.21
CA GLU A 70 2.99 -9.99 0.45
C GLU A 70 3.90 -11.13 0.91
N LYS A 71 4.95 -11.45 0.14
CA LYS A 71 5.87 -12.54 0.45
C LYS A 71 6.62 -12.33 1.76
N LYS A 72 6.78 -11.08 2.20
CA LYS A 72 7.41 -10.76 3.49
C LYS A 72 6.54 -11.15 4.69
N LEU A 73 5.22 -11.09 4.55
CA LEU A 73 4.29 -11.52 5.60
C LEU A 73 3.93 -12.99 5.44
N TYR A 74 3.67 -13.40 4.20
CA TYR A 74 3.17 -14.71 3.83
C TYR A 74 4.12 -15.33 2.79
N PRO A 75 5.15 -16.08 3.24
CA PRO A 75 6.16 -16.64 2.34
C PRO A 75 5.60 -17.66 1.32
N ASN A 76 4.37 -18.17 1.56
CA ASN A 76 3.66 -19.12 0.72
C ASN A 76 2.65 -18.48 -0.26
N SER A 77 2.57 -17.15 -0.34
CA SER A 77 1.62 -16.45 -1.22
C SER A 77 2.00 -16.40 -2.69
N CYS A 78 1.06 -15.90 -3.51
CA CYS A 78 1.22 -15.40 -4.89
C CYS A 78 2.47 -14.52 -5.11
N GLY A 79 2.99 -13.88 -4.05
CA GLY A 79 4.15 -12.99 -4.14
C GLY A 79 3.77 -11.63 -4.70
N LEU A 80 2.57 -11.13 -4.38
CA LEU A 80 2.12 -9.81 -4.79
C LEU A 80 3.04 -8.74 -4.19
N ARG A 81 3.66 -7.96 -5.07
CA ARG A 81 4.50 -6.83 -4.69
C ARG A 81 4.00 -5.58 -5.38
N VAL A 82 3.45 -4.68 -4.58
CA VAL A 82 2.90 -3.41 -5.05
C VAL A 82 3.59 -2.24 -4.35
N MET A 83 3.66 -1.11 -5.03
CA MET A 83 4.21 0.13 -4.52
C MET A 83 3.10 1.16 -4.45
N ILE A 84 2.93 1.79 -3.29
CA ILE A 84 2.02 2.92 -3.13
C ILE A 84 2.62 4.11 -3.87
N MET A 85 2.00 4.52 -4.96
CA MET A 85 2.44 5.69 -5.74
C MET A 85 1.86 6.97 -5.14
N GLU A 86 0.62 6.91 -4.65
CA GLU A 86 -0.10 8.06 -4.06
C GLU A 86 -1.36 7.58 -3.32
N GLY A 87 -1.92 8.40 -2.44
CA GLY A 87 -3.21 8.20 -1.78
C GLY A 87 -3.13 7.37 -0.49
N GLY A 88 -4.13 6.51 -0.29
CA GLY A 88 -4.17 5.54 0.81
C GLY A 88 -4.70 6.06 2.15
N ALA A 89 -5.45 7.18 2.15
CA ALA A 89 -6.08 7.71 3.38
C ALA A 89 -7.10 6.76 4.04
N GLY A 90 -7.80 5.94 3.26
CA GLY A 90 -8.70 4.93 3.80
C GLY A 90 -8.50 3.57 3.16
N PHE A 91 -7.23 3.22 2.90
CA PHE A 91 -6.89 1.83 2.59
C PHE A 91 -7.36 0.93 3.74
N GLN A 92 -8.12 -0.12 3.44
CA GLN A 92 -8.59 -1.10 4.42
C GLN A 92 -7.82 -2.41 4.29
N GLU A 93 -7.91 -3.06 3.13
CA GLU A 93 -7.27 -4.35 2.87
C GLU A 93 -7.06 -4.66 1.38
N ILE A 94 -6.08 -5.52 1.08
CA ILE A 94 -5.88 -6.15 -0.25
C ILE A 94 -6.13 -7.63 -0.12
N ILE A 95 -6.85 -8.24 -1.06
CA ILE A 95 -7.08 -9.68 -1.11
C ILE A 95 -6.29 -10.27 -2.29
N CYS A 96 -5.33 -11.17 -2.00
CA CYS A 96 -4.60 -11.98 -2.99
C CYS A 96 -4.57 -13.44 -2.56
N CYS A 97 -4.95 -14.36 -3.44
CA CYS A 97 -4.94 -15.81 -3.18
C CYS A 97 -5.60 -16.22 -1.86
N GLY A 98 -6.70 -15.57 -1.46
CA GLY A 98 -7.35 -15.83 -0.17
C GLY A 98 -6.61 -15.31 1.08
N HIS A 99 -5.52 -14.55 0.92
CA HIS A 99 -4.90 -13.79 2.00
C HIS A 99 -5.34 -12.33 1.96
N SER A 100 -5.78 -11.81 3.11
CA SER A 100 -6.08 -10.39 3.30
C SER A 100 -4.90 -9.67 3.94
N LEU A 101 -4.32 -8.74 3.18
CA LEU A 101 -3.32 -7.79 3.63
C LEU A 101 -4.03 -6.55 4.18
N THR A 102 -4.29 -6.56 5.47
CA THR A 102 -4.96 -5.46 6.16
C THR A 102 -3.99 -4.34 6.52
N PHE A 103 -4.52 -3.20 6.99
CA PHE A 103 -3.70 -2.13 7.57
C PHE A 103 -2.71 -2.64 8.64
N THR A 104 -3.09 -3.61 9.46
CA THR A 104 -2.22 -4.22 10.49
C THR A 104 -1.03 -4.93 9.84
N SER A 105 -1.30 -5.72 8.80
CA SER A 105 -0.28 -6.40 8.00
C SER A 105 0.68 -5.41 7.33
N ILE A 106 0.16 -4.27 6.86
CA ILE A 106 0.99 -3.21 6.29
C ILE A 106 1.84 -2.53 7.37
N ARG A 107 1.30 -2.33 8.56
CA ARG A 107 2.08 -1.82 9.70
C ARG A 107 3.22 -2.77 10.04
N GLU A 108 2.98 -4.07 10.08
CA GLU A 108 4.04 -5.07 10.27
C GLU A 108 5.06 -5.06 9.13
N LEU A 109 4.63 -4.93 7.88
CA LEU A 109 5.54 -4.73 6.74
C LEU A 109 6.39 -3.47 6.87
N ARG A 110 5.79 -2.40 7.40
CA ARG A 110 6.49 -1.16 7.70
C ARG A 110 7.54 -1.40 8.77
N ASP A 111 7.17 -1.99 9.90
CA ASP A 111 8.08 -2.28 11.01
C ASP A 111 9.21 -3.22 10.57
N LEU A 112 8.92 -4.22 9.71
CA LEU A 112 9.91 -5.09 9.07
C LEU A 112 10.79 -4.36 8.05
N GLY A 113 10.27 -3.34 7.38
CA GLY A 113 11.01 -2.49 6.45
C GLY A 113 11.91 -1.47 7.16
N GLU A 114 11.47 -0.92 8.29
CA GLU A 114 12.21 0.05 9.11
C GLU A 114 13.40 -0.60 9.85
N LEU A 115 13.41 -1.92 10.03
CA LEU A 115 14.59 -2.64 10.54
C LEU A 115 15.85 -2.52 9.65
N HIS A 116 15.71 -2.12 8.38
CA HIS A 116 16.85 -1.84 7.49
C HIS A 116 17.10 -0.33 7.28
N SER A 117 16.46 0.54 8.06
CA SER A 117 16.68 1.99 8.05
C SER A 117 16.49 2.55 9.48
N THR A 118 17.38 2.21 10.40
CA THR A 118 17.44 2.78 11.76
C THR A 118 17.70 4.30 11.74
N PRO A 119 17.31 5.09 12.78
CA PRO A 119 17.08 4.68 14.17
C PRO A 119 15.68 5.05 14.75
N PRO A 120 15.39 4.61 16.00
CA PRO A 120 14.13 4.87 16.69
C PRO A 120 13.80 6.37 16.78
N PRO A 121 12.52 6.75 16.91
CA PRO A 121 12.18 8.10 17.31
C PRO A 121 12.79 8.36 18.69
N ASP A 122 13.66 9.37 18.77
CA ASP A 122 14.13 9.97 20.02
C ASP A 122 12.97 10.04 21.02
N PRO A 123 13.09 9.42 22.21
CA PRO A 123 12.12 9.65 23.26
C PRO A 123 12.28 11.10 23.72
N LYS A 124 11.29 11.90 23.37
CA LYS A 124 10.89 13.19 23.97
C LYS A 124 11.81 13.69 25.09
N LEU A 125 12.40 14.85 24.82
CA LEU A 125 12.68 15.95 25.76
C LEU A 125 12.22 15.72 27.21
N GLY A 126 13.19 15.59 28.12
CA GLY A 126 13.02 15.78 29.56
C GLY A 126 14.31 16.37 30.13
N PRO A 127 14.31 17.56 30.76
CA PRO A 127 15.50 18.19 31.31
C PRO A 127 15.73 17.71 32.74
N HIS A 128 16.71 16.87 32.98
CA HIS A 128 17.27 16.59 34.31
C HIS A 128 18.74 16.17 34.07
N GLY A 129 19.79 16.80 34.58
CA GLY A 129 19.93 17.49 35.85
C GLY A 129 20.66 16.58 36.84
N ASN A 130 21.94 16.87 37.09
CA ASN A 130 22.80 16.39 38.20
C ASN A 130 23.32 14.94 38.05
N ALA A 131 24.58 14.59 38.36
CA ALA A 131 25.58 15.19 39.25
C ALA A 131 27.01 14.84 38.79
#